data_AF-A0A5W4NL81-F1
#
_entry.id   AF-A0A5W4NL81-F1
#
_cell.length_a   1.000
_cell.length_b   1.000
_cell.length_c   1.000
_cell.angle_alpha   90.00
_cell.angle_beta   90.00
_cell.angle_gamma   90.00
#
_symmetry.space_group_name_H-M   'P 1'
#
loop_
_entity.id
_entity.type
_entity.pdbx_description
1 polymer ?
#
loop_
_entity_poly.entity_id
_entity_poly.type
_entity_poly.pdbx_seq_one_letter_code
_entity_poly.pdbx_strand_id
1 'polypeptide(L)'
;RYSMDVEQGQYTVTLLVEGYPPSHAGVITVYDDSKPGTLNDFLGAMTEDDVRPEALRRFEAMVEEVARQASEASRNATAAGQASEQAQTSAGQAAESATAAVNAAGDAGASATAAAASEKAAAASAAAAKISETNAATSASTAAASATAASSSASEASNHAAASDTSASLAAQSSTAAGAAATRAEDAAKRAEDIADVISLEDASLTKKGIVKLSSATDSDSEALAATPKAVHAVMDEVQTKAPLDSPVFTGTPTTPTPPDDAKGLQTANAEFVRKLIAALVGSVPESLDTLQELADALGNDPNFATTITNMIAGKQPLDDTLTALSGKSIEGLIEYVGLRSTIDKAAGALPAGGTAVAANRLASRGALPALTGTTRGSDGGLIMGEV
;
A
#
# COMPACT_ATOMS: atom_id res chain seq x y z
N ARG A 1 47.28 -15.47 -220.23
CA ARG A 1 47.09 -14.22 -219.44
C ARG A 1 45.66 -14.26 -218.91
N TYR A 2 45.47 -13.97 -217.64
CA TYR A 2 44.14 -13.81 -217.03
C TYR A 2 43.93 -12.33 -216.68
N SER A 3 42.68 -11.90 -216.68
CA SER A 3 42.21 -10.56 -216.28
C SER A 3 40.81 -10.77 -215.69
N MET A 4 40.51 -10.07 -214.60
CA MET A 4 39.15 -9.97 -214.06
C MET A 4 38.97 -8.58 -213.48
N ASP A 5 37.78 -8.03 -213.64
CA ASP A 5 37.37 -6.83 -212.92
C ASP A 5 36.91 -7.26 -211.52
N VAL A 6 37.39 -6.57 -210.50
CA VAL A 6 36.97 -6.75 -209.10
C VAL A 6 36.36 -5.45 -208.59
N GLU A 7 35.32 -5.57 -207.77
CA GLU A 7 34.73 -4.43 -207.08
C GLU A 7 35.63 -3.98 -205.90
N GLN A 8 35.25 -2.89 -205.24
CA GLN A 8 35.98 -2.37 -204.08
C GLN A 8 36.01 -3.37 -202.92
N GLY A 9 37.18 -3.60 -202.33
CA GLY A 9 37.33 -4.51 -201.19
C GLY A 9 38.72 -5.11 -201.00
N GLN A 10 38.87 -5.92 -199.95
CA GLN A 10 40.06 -6.75 -199.73
C GLN A 10 39.87 -8.14 -200.33
N TYR A 11 40.84 -8.56 -201.14
CA TYR A 11 40.84 -9.85 -201.82
C TYR A 11 42.10 -10.64 -201.47
N THR A 12 41.89 -11.83 -200.93
CA THR A 12 42.92 -12.85 -200.70
C THR A 12 43.26 -13.53 -202.03
N VAL A 13 44.50 -13.42 -202.49
CA VAL A 13 44.94 -13.94 -203.79
C VAL A 13 45.79 -15.19 -203.63
N THR A 14 45.42 -16.24 -204.36
CA THR A 14 46.04 -17.57 -204.26
C THR A 14 46.20 -18.16 -205.66
N LEU A 15 47.38 -18.67 -205.98
CA LEU A 15 47.74 -19.22 -207.29
C LEU A 15 47.66 -20.75 -207.26
N LEU A 16 46.94 -21.34 -208.21
CA LEU A 16 46.83 -22.78 -208.42
C LEU A 16 47.41 -23.15 -209.79
N VAL A 17 48.27 -24.16 -209.84
CA VAL A 17 48.86 -24.70 -211.08
C VAL A 17 48.59 -26.20 -211.11
N GLU A 18 48.09 -26.71 -212.24
CA GLU A 18 47.71 -28.12 -212.36
C GLU A 18 48.93 -29.03 -212.16
N GLY A 19 48.89 -29.85 -211.10
CA GLY A 19 50.03 -30.68 -210.65
C GLY A 19 50.80 -30.17 -209.41
N TYR A 20 50.52 -28.97 -208.90
CA TYR A 20 51.12 -28.42 -207.68
C TYR A 20 50.06 -27.87 -206.70
N PRO A 21 50.26 -27.96 -205.37
CA PRO A 21 49.34 -27.41 -204.39
C PRO A 21 49.26 -25.87 -204.47
N PRO A 22 48.09 -25.26 -204.18
CA PRO A 22 47.90 -23.82 -204.31
C PRO A 22 48.77 -23.03 -203.32
N SER A 23 49.36 -21.94 -203.79
CA SER A 23 50.23 -21.04 -203.00
C SER A 23 49.58 -19.67 -202.84
N HIS A 24 49.51 -19.17 -201.61
CA HIS A 24 48.95 -17.86 -201.30
C HIS A 24 49.94 -16.76 -201.71
N ALA A 25 49.53 -15.85 -202.58
CA ALA A 25 50.36 -14.78 -203.13
C ALA A 25 50.32 -13.50 -202.29
N GLY A 26 49.27 -13.32 -201.46
CA GLY A 26 49.08 -12.19 -200.57
C GLY A 26 47.65 -11.65 -200.60
N VAL A 27 47.40 -10.55 -199.89
CA VAL A 27 46.11 -9.83 -199.90
C VAL A 27 46.29 -8.54 -200.67
N ILE A 28 45.35 -8.23 -201.55
CA ILE A 28 45.23 -6.94 -202.23
C ILE A 28 44.05 -6.16 -201.68
N THR A 29 44.16 -4.83 -201.61
CA THR A 29 43.02 -3.94 -201.34
C THR A 29 42.77 -3.11 -202.59
N VAL A 30 41.55 -3.15 -203.12
CA VAL A 30 41.13 -2.33 -204.27
C VAL A 30 40.19 -1.25 -203.75
N TYR A 31 40.63 0.00 -203.87
CA TYR A 31 39.86 1.20 -203.51
C TYR A 31 39.10 1.75 -204.74
N ASP A 32 38.07 2.56 -204.52
CA ASP A 32 37.20 3.11 -205.58
C ASP A 32 37.96 3.90 -206.67
N ASP A 33 39.09 4.54 -206.30
CA ASP A 33 39.96 5.30 -207.21
C ASP A 33 41.15 4.50 -207.78
N SER A 34 41.22 3.19 -207.49
CA SER A 34 42.35 2.34 -207.88
C SER A 34 42.41 2.11 -209.39
N LYS A 35 43.52 2.52 -210.00
CA LYS A 35 43.73 2.40 -211.45
C LYS A 35 43.99 0.94 -211.86
N PRO A 36 43.52 0.49 -213.04
CA PRO A 36 43.84 -0.84 -213.56
C PRO A 36 45.36 -1.05 -213.66
N GLY A 37 45.85 -2.11 -213.03
CA GLY A 37 47.27 -2.43 -212.91
C GLY A 37 47.51 -3.94 -212.94
N THR A 38 48.76 -4.37 -212.75
CA THR A 38 49.07 -5.78 -212.57
C THR A 38 48.80 -6.21 -211.13
N LEU A 39 48.52 -7.49 -210.90
CA LEU A 39 48.33 -8.05 -209.56
C LEU A 39 49.50 -7.71 -208.61
N ASN A 40 50.73 -7.64 -209.13
CA ASN A 40 51.91 -7.33 -208.32
C ASN A 40 51.96 -5.85 -207.88
N ASP A 41 51.32 -4.94 -208.59
CA ASP A 41 51.23 -3.52 -208.21
C ASP A 41 50.31 -3.35 -206.98
N PHE A 42 49.28 -4.18 -206.87
CA PHE A 42 48.33 -4.19 -205.75
C PHE A 42 48.83 -4.98 -204.52
N LEU A 43 49.73 -5.94 -204.70
CA LEU A 43 50.33 -6.74 -203.60
C LEU A 43 51.39 -5.98 -202.78
N GLY A 44 51.64 -4.70 -203.07
CA GLY A 44 52.65 -3.87 -202.40
C GLY A 44 52.20 -2.45 -202.01
N ALA A 45 50.91 -2.13 -202.10
CA ALA A 45 50.38 -0.82 -201.71
C ALA A 45 50.14 -0.76 -200.18
N MET A 46 50.69 0.26 -199.50
CA MET A 46 50.47 0.50 -198.06
C MET A 46 48.98 0.76 -197.77
N THR A 47 48.51 0.32 -196.59
CA THR A 47 47.11 0.45 -196.18
C THR A 47 46.91 1.57 -195.15
N GLU A 48 45.66 2.02 -195.01
CA GLU A 48 45.30 3.22 -194.24
C GLU A 48 45.60 3.11 -192.72
N ASP A 49 45.82 1.90 -192.20
CA ASP A 49 46.25 1.68 -190.80
C ASP A 49 47.71 2.10 -190.54
N ASP A 50 48.56 2.21 -191.56
CA ASP A 50 49.96 2.67 -191.43
C ASP A 50 50.08 4.20 -191.16
N VAL A 51 48.98 4.95 -191.29
CA VAL A 51 49.01 6.44 -191.40
C VAL A 51 48.70 7.16 -190.07
N ARG A 52 48.40 6.45 -188.98
CA ARG A 52 48.17 7.06 -187.64
C ARG A 52 49.47 7.17 -186.82
N PRO A 53 49.98 8.39 -186.51
CA PRO A 53 51.23 8.53 -185.75
C PRO A 53 51.11 8.05 -184.30
N GLU A 54 52.02 7.17 -183.85
CA GLU A 54 52.03 6.66 -182.47
C GLU A 54 52.00 7.76 -181.38
N ALA A 55 52.54 8.94 -181.68
CA ALA A 55 52.61 10.07 -180.77
C ALA A 55 51.22 10.50 -180.26
N LEU A 56 50.19 10.49 -181.12
CA LEU A 56 48.82 10.85 -180.73
C LEU A 56 48.21 9.78 -179.82
N ARG A 57 48.40 8.50 -180.14
CA ARG A 57 47.93 7.39 -179.31
C ARG A 57 48.60 7.38 -177.92
N ARG A 58 49.88 7.75 -177.83
CA ARG A 58 50.58 7.92 -176.54
C ARG A 58 50.08 9.15 -175.77
N PHE A 59 49.68 10.23 -176.46
CA PHE A 59 49.10 11.41 -175.84
C PHE A 59 47.69 11.12 -175.30
N GLU A 60 46.83 10.42 -176.04
CA GLU A 60 45.50 9.99 -175.59
C GLU A 60 45.61 9.06 -174.37
N ALA A 61 46.49 8.05 -174.40
CA ALA A 61 46.75 7.19 -173.26
C ALA A 61 47.29 7.96 -172.04
N MET A 62 48.07 9.02 -172.24
CA MET A 62 48.53 9.90 -171.16
C MET A 62 47.39 10.76 -170.60
N VAL A 63 46.49 11.27 -171.44
CA VAL A 63 45.30 12.03 -170.99
C VAL A 63 44.33 11.14 -170.22
N GLU A 64 44.11 9.90 -170.69
CA GLU A 64 43.30 8.89 -170.00
C GLU A 64 43.92 8.49 -168.65
N GLU A 65 45.25 8.29 -168.60
CA GLU A 65 46.00 8.04 -167.36
C GLU A 65 45.95 9.24 -166.39
N VAL A 66 46.06 10.49 -166.89
CA VAL A 66 45.89 11.70 -166.07
C VAL A 66 44.45 11.82 -165.55
N ALA A 67 43.44 11.46 -166.35
CA ALA A 67 42.04 11.44 -165.93
C ALA A 67 41.78 10.34 -164.87
N ARG A 68 42.43 9.18 -165.00
CA ARG A 68 42.43 8.10 -163.99
C ARG A 68 43.07 8.56 -162.69
N GLN A 69 44.27 9.14 -162.75
CA GLN A 69 44.98 9.68 -161.59
C GLN A 69 44.22 10.83 -160.91
N ALA A 70 43.59 11.73 -161.67
CA ALA A 70 42.74 12.79 -161.11
C ALA A 70 41.48 12.22 -160.41
N SER A 71 40.87 11.18 -160.99
CA SER A 71 39.75 10.46 -160.38
C SER A 71 40.16 9.75 -159.08
N GLU A 72 41.35 9.14 -159.05
CA GLU A 72 41.93 8.52 -157.86
C GLU A 72 42.32 9.55 -156.80
N ALA A 73 42.89 10.69 -157.17
CA ALA A 73 43.16 11.80 -156.26
C ALA A 73 41.86 12.34 -155.62
N SER A 74 40.78 12.47 -156.40
CA SER A 74 39.45 12.86 -155.89
C SER A 74 38.85 11.83 -154.92
N ARG A 75 38.94 10.54 -155.25
CA ARG A 75 38.53 9.44 -154.34
C ARG A 75 39.36 9.44 -153.05
N ASN A 76 40.68 9.60 -153.16
CA ASN A 76 41.60 9.63 -152.01
C ASN A 76 41.36 10.86 -151.13
N ALA A 77 41.09 12.03 -151.71
CA ALA A 77 40.72 13.23 -150.95
C ALA A 77 39.37 13.05 -150.24
N THR A 78 38.39 12.41 -150.88
CA THR A 78 37.10 12.07 -150.26
C THR A 78 37.28 11.10 -149.09
N ALA A 79 38.06 10.03 -149.28
CA ALA A 79 38.37 9.06 -148.23
C ALA A 79 39.16 9.68 -147.06
N ALA A 80 40.08 10.60 -147.35
CA ALA A 80 40.80 11.35 -146.32
C ALA A 80 39.87 12.30 -145.52
N GLY A 81 38.91 12.94 -146.19
CA GLY A 81 37.85 13.72 -145.54
C GLY A 81 37.00 12.86 -144.59
N GLN A 82 36.49 11.74 -145.09
CA GLN A 82 35.73 10.77 -144.29
C GLN A 82 36.55 10.23 -143.10
N ALA A 83 37.83 9.91 -143.30
CA ALA A 83 38.71 9.46 -142.22
C ALA A 83 38.95 10.56 -141.16
N SER A 84 39.01 11.83 -141.57
CA SER A 84 39.09 12.98 -140.66
C SER A 84 37.81 13.14 -139.83
N GLU A 85 36.64 13.06 -140.44
CA GLU A 85 35.34 13.09 -139.75
C GLU A 85 35.18 11.90 -138.77
N GLN A 86 35.60 10.70 -139.18
CA GLN A 86 35.64 9.51 -138.33
C GLN A 86 36.57 9.71 -137.13
N ALA A 87 37.76 10.30 -137.33
CA ALA A 87 38.71 10.59 -136.26
C ALA A 87 38.19 11.65 -135.27
N GLN A 88 37.53 12.70 -135.78
CA GLN A 88 36.86 13.70 -134.94
C GLN A 88 35.73 13.07 -134.10
N THR A 89 34.93 12.19 -134.71
CA THR A 89 33.86 11.45 -134.01
C THR A 89 34.42 10.57 -132.89
N SER A 90 35.48 9.79 -133.18
CA SER A 90 36.16 8.95 -132.18
C SER A 90 36.80 9.78 -131.06
N ALA A 91 37.35 10.96 -131.36
CA ALA A 91 37.88 11.87 -130.35
C ALA A 91 36.77 12.43 -129.43
N GLY A 92 35.60 12.75 -129.98
CA GLY A 92 34.40 13.12 -129.21
C GLY A 92 33.95 11.99 -128.26
N GLN A 93 33.79 10.78 -128.79
CA GLN A 93 33.42 9.59 -128.00
C GLN A 93 34.43 9.28 -126.89
N ALA A 94 35.73 9.49 -127.12
CA ALA A 94 36.77 9.33 -126.11
C ALA A 94 36.67 10.40 -125.00
N ALA A 95 36.36 11.66 -125.34
CA ALA A 95 36.14 12.74 -124.36
C ALA A 95 34.87 12.54 -123.53
N GLU A 96 33.78 12.07 -124.15
CA GLU A 96 32.55 11.65 -123.46
C GLU A 96 32.82 10.48 -122.52
N SER A 97 33.53 9.45 -122.97
CA SER A 97 33.91 8.28 -122.16
C SER A 97 34.81 8.67 -120.97
N ALA A 98 35.76 9.59 -121.16
CA ALA A 98 36.59 10.11 -120.07
C ALA A 98 35.74 10.87 -119.03
N THR A 99 34.75 11.65 -119.49
CA THR A 99 33.82 12.38 -118.62
C THR A 99 32.92 11.41 -117.83
N ALA A 100 32.40 10.38 -118.49
CA ALA A 100 31.62 9.32 -117.84
C ALA A 100 32.44 8.56 -116.79
N ALA A 101 33.72 8.27 -117.06
CA ALA A 101 34.63 7.65 -116.10
C ALA A 101 34.91 8.53 -114.86
N VAL A 102 35.08 9.84 -115.05
CA VAL A 102 35.24 10.80 -113.94
C VAL A 102 33.96 10.87 -113.10
N ASN A 103 32.78 10.92 -113.71
CA ASN A 103 31.50 10.91 -113.00
C ASN A 103 31.32 9.61 -112.19
N ALA A 104 31.56 8.45 -112.81
CA ALA A 104 31.47 7.15 -112.12
C ALA A 104 32.44 7.02 -110.94
N ALA A 105 33.66 7.61 -111.04
CA ALA A 105 34.60 7.68 -109.92
C ALA A 105 34.08 8.59 -108.79
N GLY A 106 33.41 9.70 -109.13
CA GLY A 106 32.72 10.57 -108.18
C GLY A 106 31.58 9.85 -107.44
N ASP A 107 30.70 9.17 -108.19
CA ASP A 107 29.58 8.39 -107.65
C ASP A 107 30.05 7.25 -106.74
N ALA A 108 31.16 6.58 -107.09
CA ALA A 108 31.79 5.58 -106.24
C ALA A 108 32.34 6.18 -104.94
N GLY A 109 32.97 7.35 -104.99
CA GLY A 109 33.46 8.08 -103.81
C GLY A 109 32.32 8.56 -102.90
N ALA A 110 31.22 9.05 -103.48
CA ALA A 110 30.01 9.40 -102.75
C ALA A 110 29.38 8.16 -102.07
N SER A 111 29.30 7.04 -102.78
CA SER A 111 28.79 5.77 -102.27
C SER A 111 29.63 5.23 -101.11
N ALA A 112 30.97 5.29 -101.22
CA ALA A 112 31.88 4.89 -100.13
C ALA A 112 31.69 5.78 -98.89
N THR A 113 31.48 7.09 -99.08
CA THR A 113 31.20 8.04 -97.99
C THR A 113 29.87 7.73 -97.30
N ALA A 114 28.82 7.42 -98.08
CA ALA A 114 27.51 7.02 -97.56
C ALA A 114 27.55 5.69 -96.79
N ALA A 115 28.36 4.72 -97.25
CA ALA A 115 28.59 3.46 -96.55
C ALA A 115 29.27 3.68 -95.18
N ALA A 116 30.35 4.47 -95.13
CA ALA A 116 31.04 4.80 -93.88
C ALA A 116 30.15 5.59 -92.89
N ALA A 117 29.30 6.48 -93.39
CA ALA A 117 28.30 7.17 -92.57
C ALA A 117 27.25 6.20 -92.00
N SER A 118 26.82 5.21 -92.80
CA SER A 118 25.87 4.17 -92.39
C SER A 118 26.46 3.22 -91.34
N GLU A 119 27.74 2.83 -91.48
CA GLU A 119 28.46 2.04 -90.47
C GLU A 119 28.52 2.79 -89.13
N LYS A 120 28.88 4.08 -89.15
CA LYS A 120 28.91 4.92 -87.95
C LYS A 120 27.52 5.05 -87.30
N ALA A 121 26.46 5.17 -88.10
CA ALA A 121 25.08 5.22 -87.61
C ALA A 121 24.67 3.89 -86.96
N ALA A 122 25.00 2.75 -87.58
CA ALA A 122 24.75 1.42 -87.02
C ALA A 122 25.49 1.19 -85.69
N ALA A 123 26.76 1.62 -85.60
CA ALA A 123 27.53 1.56 -84.36
C ALA A 123 26.93 2.42 -83.24
N ALA A 124 26.44 3.63 -83.56
CA ALA A 124 25.74 4.49 -82.61
C ALA A 124 24.40 3.86 -82.14
N SER A 125 23.63 3.24 -83.05
CA SER A 125 22.41 2.52 -82.70
C SER A 125 22.68 1.31 -81.80
N ALA A 126 23.75 0.55 -82.05
CA ALA A 126 24.16 -0.55 -81.18
C ALA A 126 24.59 -0.09 -79.78
N ALA A 127 25.26 1.07 -79.67
CA ALA A 127 25.59 1.67 -78.39
C ALA A 127 24.33 2.13 -77.62
N ALA A 128 23.38 2.77 -78.31
CA ALA A 128 22.11 3.18 -77.72
C ALA A 128 21.28 1.97 -77.22
N ALA A 129 21.29 0.86 -77.95
CA ALA A 129 20.65 -0.38 -77.53
C ALA A 129 21.23 -0.92 -76.21
N LYS A 130 22.56 -0.97 -76.06
CA LYS A 130 23.23 -1.39 -74.81
C LYS A 130 22.93 -0.47 -73.62
N ILE A 131 22.82 0.85 -73.86
CA ILE A 131 22.40 1.80 -72.84
C ILE A 131 20.94 1.52 -72.42
N SER A 132 20.05 1.25 -73.39
CA SER A 132 18.66 0.90 -73.11
C SER A 132 18.52 -0.41 -72.32
N GLU A 133 19.34 -1.42 -72.64
CA GLU A 133 19.42 -2.70 -71.90
C GLU A 133 19.87 -2.48 -70.46
N THR A 134 20.91 -1.66 -70.26
CA THR A 134 21.41 -1.26 -68.93
C THR A 134 20.33 -0.53 -68.13
N ASN A 135 19.64 0.44 -68.74
CA ASN A 135 18.55 1.19 -68.11
C ASN A 135 17.36 0.29 -67.73
N ALA A 136 17.04 -0.71 -68.57
CA ALA A 136 16.00 -1.70 -68.26
C ALA A 136 16.40 -2.59 -67.07
N ALA A 137 17.65 -3.06 -67.02
CA ALA A 137 18.17 -3.84 -65.90
C ALA A 137 18.20 -3.04 -64.58
N THR A 138 18.61 -1.76 -64.64
CA THR A 138 18.53 -0.84 -63.49
C THR A 138 17.10 -0.64 -63.03
N SER A 139 16.16 -0.41 -63.96
CA SER A 139 14.73 -0.23 -63.64
C SER A 139 14.12 -1.48 -63.00
N ALA A 140 14.47 -2.68 -63.49
CA ALA A 140 14.05 -3.94 -62.90
C ALA A 140 14.59 -4.13 -61.47
N SER A 141 15.87 -3.77 -61.23
CA SER A 141 16.49 -3.80 -59.90
C SER A 141 15.81 -2.83 -58.93
N THR A 142 15.48 -1.61 -59.39
CA THR A 142 14.73 -0.63 -58.61
C THR A 142 13.33 -1.12 -58.27
N ALA A 143 12.60 -1.71 -59.22
CA ALA A 143 11.29 -2.29 -58.98
C ALA A 143 11.32 -3.45 -57.95
N ALA A 144 12.33 -4.33 -58.04
CA ALA A 144 12.53 -5.41 -57.06
C ALA A 144 12.84 -4.89 -55.65
N ALA A 145 13.67 -3.85 -55.54
CA ALA A 145 13.94 -3.18 -54.26
C ALA A 145 12.67 -2.52 -53.69
N SER A 146 11.87 -1.86 -54.51
CA SER A 146 10.58 -1.27 -54.10
C SER A 146 9.56 -2.33 -53.64
N ALA A 147 9.49 -3.48 -54.32
CA ALA A 147 8.64 -4.60 -53.91
C ALA A 147 9.06 -5.18 -52.55
N THR A 148 10.37 -5.27 -52.30
CA THR A 148 10.93 -5.71 -51.00
C THR A 148 10.64 -4.71 -49.88
N ALA A 149 10.76 -3.40 -50.16
CA ALA A 149 10.38 -2.37 -49.20
C ALA A 149 8.89 -2.45 -48.85
N ALA A 150 8.02 -2.67 -49.84
CA ALA A 150 6.58 -2.82 -49.65
C ALA A 150 6.21 -4.06 -48.81
N SER A 151 6.87 -5.20 -49.02
CA SER A 151 6.61 -6.41 -48.22
C SER A 151 7.08 -6.29 -46.77
N SER A 152 8.21 -5.60 -46.54
CA SER A 152 8.65 -5.21 -45.18
C SER A 152 7.63 -4.28 -44.52
N SER A 153 7.16 -3.24 -45.20
CA SER A 153 6.13 -2.33 -44.66
C SER A 153 4.80 -3.04 -44.34
N ALA A 154 4.39 -4.01 -45.17
CA ALA A 154 3.20 -4.82 -44.89
C ALA A 154 3.38 -5.72 -43.65
N SER A 155 4.59 -6.25 -43.45
CA SER A 155 4.94 -7.05 -42.26
C SER A 155 4.89 -6.19 -40.98
N GLU A 156 5.45 -4.98 -41.03
CA GLU A 156 5.38 -4.03 -39.90
C GLU A 156 3.94 -3.61 -39.58
N ALA A 157 3.10 -3.37 -40.59
CA ALA A 157 1.68 -3.07 -40.39
C ALA A 157 0.94 -4.23 -39.71
N SER A 158 1.24 -5.48 -40.10
CA SER A 158 0.70 -6.69 -39.45
C SER A 158 1.12 -6.80 -37.98
N ASN A 159 2.40 -6.53 -37.67
CA ASN A 159 2.92 -6.51 -36.31
C ASN A 159 2.21 -5.44 -35.44
N HIS A 160 1.99 -4.24 -35.99
CA HIS A 160 1.28 -3.16 -35.29
C HIS A 160 -0.20 -3.51 -35.03
N ALA A 161 -0.88 -4.19 -35.97
CA ALA A 161 -2.24 -4.67 -35.76
C ALA A 161 -2.31 -5.69 -34.61
N ALA A 162 -1.43 -6.70 -34.61
CA ALA A 162 -1.37 -7.71 -33.54
C ALA A 162 -1.03 -7.10 -32.16
N ALA A 163 -0.17 -6.08 -32.11
CA ALA A 163 0.11 -5.33 -30.89
C ALA A 163 -1.10 -4.51 -30.40
N SER A 164 -1.90 -3.96 -31.33
CA SER A 164 -3.16 -3.27 -31.03
C SER A 164 -4.21 -4.23 -30.44
N ASP A 165 -4.40 -5.41 -31.04
CA ASP A 165 -5.33 -6.44 -30.55
C ASP A 165 -4.93 -6.94 -29.15
N THR A 166 -3.63 -7.11 -28.92
CA THR A 166 -3.09 -7.44 -27.59
C THR A 166 -3.39 -6.34 -26.58
N SER A 167 -3.20 -5.07 -26.95
CA SER A 167 -3.47 -3.92 -26.09
C SER A 167 -4.96 -3.78 -25.76
N ALA A 168 -5.85 -4.00 -26.73
CA ALA A 168 -7.30 -4.03 -26.52
C ALA A 168 -7.71 -5.16 -25.57
N SER A 169 -7.11 -6.34 -25.71
CA SER A 169 -7.34 -7.48 -24.83
C SER A 169 -6.92 -7.21 -23.37
N LEU A 170 -5.78 -6.54 -23.16
CA LEU A 170 -5.33 -6.10 -21.83
C LEU A 170 -6.24 -5.03 -21.23
N ALA A 171 -6.74 -4.09 -22.03
CA ALA A 171 -7.70 -3.08 -21.58
C ALA A 171 -9.04 -3.72 -21.12
N ALA A 172 -9.54 -4.72 -21.86
CA ALA A 172 -10.74 -5.47 -21.49
C ALA A 172 -10.56 -6.27 -20.18
N GLN A 173 -9.39 -6.90 -19.98
CA GLN A 173 -9.04 -7.57 -18.72
C GLN A 173 -8.96 -6.58 -17.55
N SER A 174 -8.33 -5.42 -17.75
CA SER A 174 -8.25 -4.36 -16.75
C SER A 174 -9.64 -3.84 -16.33
N SER A 175 -10.52 -3.59 -17.31
CA SER A 175 -11.91 -3.21 -17.06
C SER A 175 -12.67 -4.27 -16.25
N THR A 176 -12.49 -5.55 -16.59
CA THR A 176 -13.09 -6.68 -15.86
C THR A 176 -12.57 -6.76 -14.42
N ALA A 177 -11.26 -6.59 -14.22
CA ALA A 177 -10.63 -6.59 -12.89
C ALA A 177 -11.10 -5.41 -12.03
N ALA A 178 -11.27 -4.23 -12.63
CA ALA A 178 -11.81 -3.04 -11.99
C ALA A 178 -13.27 -3.22 -11.56
N GLY A 179 -14.12 -3.78 -12.43
CA GLY A 179 -15.50 -4.14 -12.08
C GLY A 179 -15.58 -5.11 -10.91
N ALA A 180 -14.76 -6.17 -10.94
CA ALA A 180 -14.67 -7.13 -9.83
C ALA A 180 -14.12 -6.50 -8.53
N ALA A 181 -13.24 -5.49 -8.63
CA ALA A 181 -12.77 -4.74 -7.46
C ALA A 181 -13.87 -3.85 -6.86
N ALA A 182 -14.66 -3.18 -7.70
CA ALA A 182 -15.84 -2.42 -7.25
C ALA A 182 -16.84 -3.32 -6.52
N THR A 183 -17.22 -4.47 -7.09
CA THR A 183 -18.13 -5.42 -6.44
C THR A 183 -17.61 -5.88 -5.07
N ARG A 184 -16.32 -6.23 -4.96
CA ARG A 184 -15.72 -6.61 -3.66
C ARG A 184 -15.73 -5.45 -2.65
N ALA A 185 -15.56 -4.21 -3.09
CA ALA A 185 -15.64 -3.05 -2.22
C ALA A 185 -17.07 -2.80 -1.73
N GLU A 186 -18.08 -2.94 -2.59
CA GLU A 186 -19.49 -2.86 -2.22
C GLU A 186 -19.91 -3.99 -1.26
N ASP A 187 -19.41 -5.22 -1.45
CA ASP A 187 -19.69 -6.34 -0.55
C ASP A 187 -18.98 -6.18 0.80
N ALA A 188 -17.77 -5.63 0.82
CA ALA A 188 -17.06 -5.30 2.04
C ALA A 188 -17.76 -4.17 2.82
N ALA A 189 -18.29 -3.17 2.13
CA ALA A 189 -19.07 -2.09 2.73
C ALA A 189 -20.36 -2.63 3.36
N LYS A 190 -21.16 -3.41 2.63
CA LYS A 190 -22.38 -4.06 3.18
C LYS A 190 -22.07 -4.91 4.41
N ARG A 191 -21.01 -5.74 4.37
CA ARG A 191 -20.59 -6.52 5.54
C ARG A 191 -20.18 -5.66 6.73
N ALA A 192 -19.60 -4.49 6.50
CA ALA A 192 -19.26 -3.57 7.59
C ALA A 192 -20.52 -2.92 8.19
N GLU A 193 -21.52 -2.59 7.36
CA GLU A 193 -22.84 -2.13 7.80
C GLU A 193 -23.58 -3.23 8.59
N ASP A 194 -23.65 -4.46 8.07
CA ASP A 194 -24.23 -5.63 8.75
C ASP A 194 -23.57 -5.89 10.11
N ILE A 195 -22.24 -5.81 10.19
CA ILE A 195 -21.50 -5.99 11.44
C ILE A 195 -21.79 -4.84 12.41
N ALA A 196 -21.88 -3.60 11.94
CA ALA A 196 -22.20 -2.45 12.79
C ALA A 196 -23.61 -2.54 13.37
N ASP A 197 -24.59 -2.99 12.57
CA ASP A 197 -25.97 -3.24 13.02
C ASP A 197 -26.03 -4.37 14.07
N VAL A 198 -25.40 -5.52 13.80
CA VAL A 198 -25.33 -6.65 14.75
C VAL A 198 -24.57 -6.30 16.04
N ILE A 199 -23.57 -5.43 15.97
CA ILE A 199 -22.77 -4.99 17.14
C ILE A 199 -23.48 -3.92 17.97
N SER A 200 -24.60 -3.32 17.50
CA SER A 200 -25.49 -2.37 18.20
C SER A 200 -25.09 -2.14 19.65
N LEU A 201 -24.28 -1.09 19.88
CA LEU A 201 -23.54 -0.83 21.12
C LEU A 201 -24.46 -0.29 22.24
N GLU A 202 -25.48 -1.07 22.57
CA GLU A 202 -26.37 -0.83 23.70
C GLU A 202 -25.67 -1.19 25.02
N ASP A 203 -26.01 -0.46 26.07
CA ASP A 203 -25.59 -0.80 27.44
C ASP A 203 -26.17 -2.17 27.84
N ALA A 204 -25.38 -2.99 28.54
CA ALA A 204 -25.89 -4.26 29.03
C ALA A 204 -26.97 -4.06 30.10
N SER A 205 -27.96 -4.95 30.12
CA SER A 205 -28.94 -5.06 31.19
C SER A 205 -28.90 -6.45 31.81
N LEU A 206 -29.69 -6.66 32.87
CA LEU A 206 -29.81 -7.97 33.52
C LEU A 206 -30.42 -9.06 32.62
N THR A 207 -31.02 -8.68 31.47
CA THR A 207 -31.67 -9.58 30.52
C THR A 207 -31.14 -9.49 29.09
N LYS A 208 -30.32 -8.49 28.75
CA LYS A 208 -29.71 -8.31 27.42
C LYS A 208 -28.21 -8.06 27.55
N LYS A 209 -27.41 -8.82 26.80
CA LYS A 209 -25.97 -8.58 26.69
C LYS A 209 -25.72 -7.26 25.94
N GLY A 210 -24.75 -6.48 26.41
CA GLY A 210 -24.32 -5.22 25.83
C GLY A 210 -22.94 -4.84 26.34
N ILE A 211 -22.53 -3.59 26.14
CA ILE A 211 -21.28 -3.06 26.70
C ILE A 211 -21.51 -2.47 28.10
N VAL A 212 -20.52 -2.58 29.00
CA VAL A 212 -20.54 -1.90 30.31
C VAL A 212 -19.12 -1.50 30.68
N LYS A 213 -18.96 -0.30 31.24
CA LYS A 213 -17.68 0.15 31.78
C LYS A 213 -17.51 -0.35 33.22
N LEU A 214 -16.40 -1.03 33.48
CA LEU A 214 -16.14 -1.66 34.79
C LEU A 214 -15.50 -0.67 35.78
N SER A 215 -15.93 -0.72 37.05
CA SER A 215 -15.34 0.02 38.16
C SER A 215 -14.80 -0.91 39.24
N SER A 216 -13.63 -0.59 39.80
CA SER A 216 -13.05 -1.30 40.96
C SER A 216 -13.03 -0.44 42.23
N ALA A 217 -13.75 0.69 42.23
CA ALA A 217 -13.96 1.50 43.43
C ALA A 217 -14.95 0.78 44.36
N THR A 218 -14.68 0.80 45.66
CA THR A 218 -15.48 0.16 46.72
C THR A 218 -16.59 1.07 47.27
N ASP A 219 -16.61 2.31 46.80
CA ASP A 219 -17.41 3.47 47.23
C ASP A 219 -18.07 4.18 46.03
N SER A 220 -18.37 3.43 44.96
CA SER A 220 -18.92 3.97 43.71
C SER A 220 -20.45 4.14 43.78
N ASP A 221 -20.91 5.38 43.83
CA ASP A 221 -22.34 5.76 43.71
C ASP A 221 -22.90 5.66 42.26
N SER A 222 -22.10 5.22 41.28
CA SER A 222 -22.51 5.21 39.87
C SER A 222 -23.31 3.96 39.49
N GLU A 223 -24.58 4.14 39.11
CA GLU A 223 -25.45 3.08 38.57
C GLU A 223 -25.10 2.66 37.13
N ALA A 224 -24.29 3.44 36.41
CA ALA A 224 -23.90 3.18 35.02
C ALA A 224 -22.61 2.34 34.88
N LEU A 225 -21.99 1.92 35.99
CA LEU A 225 -20.74 1.17 36.01
C LEU A 225 -20.94 -0.17 36.72
N ALA A 226 -20.53 -1.28 36.11
CA ALA A 226 -20.55 -2.57 36.79
C ALA A 226 -19.35 -2.70 37.74
N ALA A 227 -19.60 -3.09 38.99
CA ALA A 227 -18.57 -3.42 39.96
C ALA A 227 -17.75 -4.64 39.50
N THR A 228 -16.43 -4.58 39.61
CA THR A 228 -15.57 -5.74 39.35
C THR A 228 -15.61 -6.73 40.52
N PRO A 229 -15.25 -8.01 40.30
CA PRO A 229 -15.02 -8.97 41.38
C PRO A 229 -14.02 -8.46 42.43
N LYS A 230 -13.08 -7.58 42.06
CA LYS A 230 -12.13 -6.95 43.01
C LYS A 230 -12.84 -6.01 43.99
N ALA A 231 -13.75 -5.16 43.52
CA ALA A 231 -14.51 -4.27 44.41
C ALA A 231 -15.43 -5.09 45.33
N VAL A 232 -16.15 -6.07 44.77
CA VAL A 232 -17.04 -6.95 45.55
C VAL A 232 -16.26 -7.74 46.61
N HIS A 233 -15.08 -8.28 46.26
CA HIS A 233 -14.23 -9.00 47.22
C HIS A 233 -13.74 -8.09 48.34
N ALA A 234 -13.22 -6.89 48.02
CA ALA A 234 -12.74 -5.95 49.03
C ALA A 234 -13.86 -5.49 49.99
N VAL A 235 -15.08 -5.27 49.49
CA VAL A 235 -16.25 -4.98 50.33
C VAL A 235 -16.63 -6.20 51.18
N MET A 236 -16.61 -7.42 50.63
CA MET A 236 -16.91 -8.64 51.37
C MET A 236 -15.87 -8.98 52.45
N ASP A 237 -14.59 -8.70 52.22
CA ASP A 237 -13.53 -8.83 53.22
C ASP A 237 -13.79 -7.88 54.40
N GLU A 238 -14.07 -6.60 54.10
CA GLU A 238 -14.38 -5.58 55.10
C GLU A 238 -15.66 -5.92 55.89
N VAL A 239 -16.70 -6.42 55.23
CA VAL A 239 -17.95 -6.90 55.87
C VAL A 239 -17.69 -8.08 56.80
N GLN A 240 -16.81 -9.02 56.43
CA GLN A 240 -16.43 -10.15 57.29
C GLN A 240 -15.66 -9.72 58.55
N THR A 241 -15.13 -8.51 58.63
CA THR A 241 -14.53 -7.96 59.87
C THR A 241 -15.55 -7.43 60.88
N LYS A 242 -16.81 -7.26 60.47
CA LYS A 242 -17.85 -6.67 61.32
C LYS A 242 -18.47 -7.71 62.26
N ALA A 243 -18.86 -7.27 63.44
CA ALA A 243 -19.55 -8.14 64.40
C ALA A 243 -20.94 -8.54 63.84
N PRO A 244 -21.43 -9.77 64.13
CA PRO A 244 -22.79 -10.17 63.77
C PRO A 244 -23.83 -9.20 64.34
N LEU A 245 -24.89 -8.94 63.57
CA LEU A 245 -25.98 -8.04 64.01
C LEU A 245 -26.74 -8.61 65.22
N ASP A 246 -27.01 -9.92 65.19
CA ASP A 246 -27.67 -10.63 66.29
C ASP A 246 -26.64 -11.19 67.28
N SER A 247 -26.75 -10.77 68.55
CA SER A 247 -25.91 -11.24 69.67
C SER A 247 -24.39 -11.18 69.42
N PRO A 248 -23.81 -10.00 69.09
CA PRO A 248 -22.38 -9.86 68.89
C PRO A 248 -21.57 -10.22 70.15
N VAL A 249 -20.51 -11.01 69.97
CA VAL A 249 -19.49 -11.23 71.01
C VAL A 249 -18.46 -10.11 70.93
N PHE A 250 -18.48 -9.19 71.90
CA PHE A 250 -17.47 -8.15 72.00
C PHE A 250 -16.14 -8.71 72.54
N THR A 251 -15.03 -8.37 71.90
CA THR A 251 -13.67 -8.75 72.32
C THR A 251 -12.82 -7.50 72.55
N GLY A 252 -11.73 -7.63 73.31
CA GLY A 252 -10.87 -6.49 73.68
C GLY A 252 -11.55 -5.55 74.68
N THR A 253 -11.39 -4.24 74.49
CA THR A 253 -11.95 -3.18 75.34
C THR A 253 -12.97 -2.35 74.53
N PRO A 254 -14.21 -2.84 74.34
CA PRO A 254 -15.24 -2.09 73.62
C PRO A 254 -15.57 -0.80 74.36
N THR A 255 -15.64 0.32 73.63
CA THR A 255 -16.12 1.60 74.14
C THR A 255 -17.58 1.79 73.73
N THR A 256 -18.41 2.23 74.67
CA THR A 256 -19.78 2.65 74.42
C THR A 256 -20.02 4.03 75.03
N PRO A 257 -20.85 4.89 74.42
CA PRO A 257 -21.25 6.15 75.03
C PRO A 257 -21.83 5.92 76.41
N THR A 258 -21.41 6.71 77.39
CA THR A 258 -21.89 6.59 78.79
C THR A 258 -23.39 6.91 78.84
N PRO A 259 -24.26 5.97 79.29
CA PRO A 259 -25.68 6.24 79.43
C PRO A 259 -25.95 7.40 80.39
N PRO A 260 -27.04 8.18 80.18
CA PRO A 260 -27.45 9.20 81.13
C PRO A 260 -27.88 8.58 82.47
N ASP A 261 -27.79 9.36 83.54
CA ASP A 261 -27.96 8.89 84.92
C ASP A 261 -29.32 8.24 85.21
N ASP A 262 -30.34 8.56 84.42
CA ASP A 262 -31.72 8.07 84.52
C ASP A 262 -32.05 6.91 83.55
N ALA A 263 -31.04 6.33 82.88
CA ALA A 263 -31.21 5.25 81.91
C ALA A 263 -31.91 4.01 82.50
N LYS A 264 -32.98 3.56 81.82
CA LYS A 264 -33.83 2.40 82.20
C LYS A 264 -34.10 1.43 81.04
N GLY A 265 -33.44 1.59 79.90
CA GLY A 265 -33.67 0.80 78.69
C GLY A 265 -32.59 -0.26 78.46
N LEU A 266 -32.48 -0.71 77.20
CA LEU A 266 -31.49 -1.69 76.75
C LEU A 266 -30.11 -1.07 76.44
N GLN A 267 -29.75 0.05 77.08
CA GLN A 267 -28.43 0.66 76.90
C GLN A 267 -27.32 -0.24 77.46
N THR A 268 -26.20 -0.36 76.74
CA THR A 268 -25.01 -1.05 77.25
C THR A 268 -24.40 -0.24 78.39
N ALA A 269 -24.60 -0.71 79.63
CA ALA A 269 -23.96 -0.13 80.81
C ALA A 269 -22.43 -0.23 80.68
N ASN A 270 -21.73 0.89 80.88
CA ASN A 270 -20.28 0.95 80.81
C ASN A 270 -19.65 1.19 82.20
N ALA A 271 -18.32 1.07 82.29
CA ALA A 271 -17.60 1.19 83.55
C ALA A 271 -17.70 2.57 84.21
N GLU A 272 -17.97 3.64 83.45
CA GLU A 272 -18.20 4.98 84.01
C GLU A 272 -19.57 5.06 84.69
N PHE A 273 -20.63 4.68 83.98
CA PHE A 273 -22.00 4.65 84.49
C PHE A 273 -22.13 3.79 85.75
N VAL A 274 -21.57 2.58 85.74
CA VAL A 274 -21.60 1.69 86.92
C VAL A 274 -20.83 2.28 88.10
N ARG A 275 -19.65 2.87 87.89
CA ARG A 275 -18.90 3.54 88.98
C ARG A 275 -19.67 4.72 89.56
N LYS A 276 -20.38 5.49 88.73
CA LYS A 276 -21.19 6.63 89.15
C LYS A 276 -22.40 6.18 90.00
N LEU A 277 -23.11 5.12 89.59
CA LEU A 277 -24.20 4.54 90.39
C LEU A 277 -23.72 3.94 91.72
N ILE A 278 -22.56 3.26 91.73
CA ILE A 278 -21.96 2.74 92.96
C ILE A 278 -21.58 3.89 93.91
N ALA A 279 -20.99 4.98 93.40
CA ALA A 279 -20.66 6.15 94.21
C ALA A 279 -21.92 6.79 94.85
N ALA A 280 -23.02 6.89 94.08
CA ALA A 280 -24.31 7.36 94.61
C ALA A 280 -24.86 6.44 95.72
N LEU A 281 -24.74 5.11 95.55
CA LEU A 281 -25.17 4.13 96.56
C LEU A 281 -24.33 4.21 97.84
N VAL A 282 -22.99 4.27 97.72
CA VAL A 282 -22.08 4.32 98.88
C VAL A 282 -22.18 5.63 99.65
N GLY A 283 -22.42 6.76 98.96
CA GLY A 283 -22.69 8.05 99.60
C GLY A 283 -24.04 8.13 100.36
N SER A 284 -24.84 7.07 100.35
CA SER A 284 -26.19 7.03 100.94
C SER A 284 -26.27 6.24 102.27
N VAL A 285 -25.14 5.88 102.89
CA VAL A 285 -25.11 5.11 104.17
C VAL A 285 -25.02 6.07 105.37
N PRO A 286 -26.05 6.13 106.26
CA PRO A 286 -26.08 7.07 107.40
C PRO A 286 -25.35 6.54 108.65
N GLU A 287 -25.09 7.44 109.61
CA GLU A 287 -24.30 7.33 110.87
C GLU A 287 -24.64 6.18 111.85
N SER A 288 -25.53 5.27 111.45
CA SER A 288 -25.92 4.05 112.17
C SER A 288 -24.77 3.12 112.61
N LEU A 289 -23.56 3.23 112.03
CA LEU A 289 -22.39 2.47 112.48
C LEU A 289 -21.85 2.96 113.84
N ASP A 290 -21.89 4.27 114.12
CA ASP A 290 -21.48 4.80 115.43
C ASP A 290 -22.43 4.32 116.53
N THR A 291 -23.73 4.24 116.24
CA THR A 291 -24.74 3.79 117.24
C THR A 291 -24.54 2.35 117.72
N LEU A 292 -23.97 1.47 116.89
CA LEU A 292 -23.64 0.09 117.30
C LEU A 292 -22.39 0.02 118.16
N GLN A 293 -21.40 0.90 117.91
CA GLN A 293 -20.22 1.05 118.75
C GLN A 293 -20.59 1.65 120.12
N GLU A 294 -21.42 2.70 120.14
CA GLU A 294 -21.95 3.30 121.38
C GLU A 294 -22.72 2.28 122.23
N LEU A 295 -23.54 1.42 121.62
CA LEU A 295 -24.27 0.35 122.32
C LEU A 295 -23.33 -0.73 122.89
N ALA A 296 -22.26 -1.09 122.19
CA ALA A 296 -21.27 -2.04 122.66
C ALA A 296 -20.45 -1.49 123.84
N ASP A 297 -20.02 -0.23 123.75
CA ASP A 297 -19.27 0.45 124.81
C ASP A 297 -20.15 0.76 126.04
N ALA A 298 -21.43 1.12 125.85
CA ALA A 298 -22.38 1.35 126.94
C ALA A 298 -22.74 0.06 127.72
N LEU A 299 -22.63 -1.11 127.08
CA LEU A 299 -22.73 -2.43 127.72
C LEU A 299 -21.36 -2.93 128.25
N GLY A 300 -20.32 -2.09 128.20
CA GLY A 300 -19.00 -2.37 128.76
C GLY A 300 -18.19 -3.42 127.99
N ASN A 301 -18.55 -3.72 126.74
CA ASN A 301 -17.97 -4.80 125.93
C ASN A 301 -17.90 -6.17 126.65
N ASP A 302 -18.87 -6.48 127.54
CA ASP A 302 -18.91 -7.76 128.26
C ASP A 302 -19.64 -8.86 127.44
N PRO A 303 -18.94 -9.86 126.87
CA PRO A 303 -19.58 -10.96 126.15
C PRO A 303 -20.44 -11.87 127.03
N ASN A 304 -20.36 -11.75 128.36
CA ASN A 304 -21.14 -12.50 129.34
C ASN A 304 -22.07 -11.59 130.18
N PHE A 305 -22.42 -10.39 129.68
CA PHE A 305 -23.19 -9.35 130.39
C PHE A 305 -24.38 -9.88 131.22
N ALA A 306 -25.19 -10.80 130.67
CA ALA A 306 -26.32 -11.40 131.37
C ALA A 306 -25.91 -12.20 132.63
N THR A 307 -24.80 -12.94 132.56
CA THR A 307 -24.21 -13.68 133.68
C THR A 307 -23.65 -12.72 134.73
N THR A 308 -22.97 -11.66 134.28
CA THR A 308 -22.38 -10.62 135.12
C THR A 308 -23.44 -9.88 135.95
N ILE A 309 -24.56 -9.49 135.32
CA ILE A 309 -25.74 -8.92 136.02
C ILE A 309 -26.37 -9.93 136.98
N THR A 310 -26.53 -11.20 136.58
CA THR A 310 -27.12 -12.25 137.42
C THR A 310 -26.33 -12.46 138.71
N ASN A 311 -24.99 -12.50 138.61
CA ASN A 311 -24.10 -12.65 139.78
C ASN A 311 -24.13 -11.43 140.72
N MET A 312 -24.24 -10.21 140.18
CA MET A 312 -24.38 -8.99 141.00
C MET A 312 -25.71 -8.89 141.76
N ILE A 313 -26.77 -9.53 141.27
CA ILE A 313 -28.07 -9.62 141.95
C ILE A 313 -28.05 -10.75 142.99
N ALA A 314 -27.45 -11.90 142.69
CA ALA A 314 -27.35 -13.03 143.61
C ALA A 314 -26.53 -12.73 144.89
N GLY A 315 -25.64 -11.74 144.86
CA GLY A 315 -24.83 -11.30 146.01
C GLY A 315 -25.51 -10.32 146.99
N LYS A 316 -26.83 -10.10 146.92
CA LYS A 316 -27.54 -9.05 147.68
C LYS A 316 -28.47 -9.60 148.77
N GLN A 317 -28.03 -9.68 150.03
CA GLN A 317 -28.79 -9.24 151.23
C GLN A 317 -27.94 -9.33 152.53
N PRO A 318 -28.00 -8.35 153.45
CA PRO A 318 -27.60 -8.54 154.85
C PRO A 318 -28.83 -8.77 155.73
N LEU A 319 -28.90 -9.92 156.41
CA LEU A 319 -29.83 -10.16 157.51
C LEU A 319 -29.11 -9.80 158.81
N ASP A 320 -29.36 -8.60 159.33
CA ASP A 320 -28.70 -8.08 160.54
C ASP A 320 -29.01 -8.94 161.79
N ASP A 321 -28.04 -9.10 162.69
CA ASP A 321 -28.19 -9.92 163.91
C ASP A 321 -29.33 -9.42 164.81
N THR A 322 -29.54 -8.11 164.88
CA THR A 322 -30.65 -7.49 165.63
C THR A 322 -32.00 -7.87 165.00
N LEU A 323 -32.09 -7.81 163.67
CA LEU A 323 -33.31 -8.13 162.94
C LEU A 323 -33.62 -9.63 162.97
N THR A 324 -32.57 -10.47 162.94
CA THR A 324 -32.65 -11.92 163.16
C THR A 324 -33.16 -12.25 164.57
N ALA A 325 -32.70 -11.54 165.60
CA ALA A 325 -33.13 -11.73 166.98
C ALA A 325 -34.58 -11.29 167.26
N LEU A 326 -35.12 -10.30 166.53
CA LEU A 326 -36.51 -9.85 166.68
C LEU A 326 -37.53 -10.71 165.92
N SER A 327 -37.15 -11.31 164.78
CA SER A 327 -38.06 -11.98 163.84
C SER A 327 -38.88 -13.17 164.38
N GLY A 328 -38.53 -13.71 165.57
CA GLY A 328 -39.19 -14.86 166.18
C GLY A 328 -39.65 -14.70 167.64
N LYS A 329 -39.64 -13.49 168.21
CA LYS A 329 -39.99 -13.27 169.63
C LYS A 329 -41.48 -12.99 169.82
N SER A 330 -42.06 -13.56 170.88
CA SER A 330 -43.40 -13.19 171.37
C SER A 330 -43.40 -11.81 172.03
N ILE A 331 -44.58 -11.21 172.25
CA ILE A 331 -44.72 -9.90 172.92
C ILE A 331 -44.03 -9.88 174.29
N GLU A 332 -44.14 -10.98 175.06
CA GLU A 332 -43.41 -11.20 176.32
C GLU A 332 -41.88 -11.07 176.13
N GLY A 333 -41.31 -11.84 175.18
CA GLY A 333 -39.87 -11.85 174.92
C GLY A 333 -39.33 -10.56 174.27
N LEU A 334 -40.20 -9.75 173.66
CA LEU A 334 -39.86 -8.42 173.17
C LEU A 334 -39.71 -7.42 174.33
N ILE A 335 -40.63 -7.43 175.31
CA ILE A 335 -40.61 -6.58 176.51
C ILE A 335 -39.33 -6.80 177.34
N GLU A 336 -38.85 -8.05 177.40
CA GLU A 336 -37.61 -8.42 178.08
C GLU A 336 -36.36 -7.92 177.34
N TYR A 337 -36.29 -8.10 176.02
CA TYR A 337 -35.11 -7.74 175.21
C TYR A 337 -34.80 -6.23 175.21
N VAL A 338 -35.81 -5.36 175.31
CA VAL A 338 -35.64 -3.89 175.49
C VAL A 338 -35.67 -3.43 176.96
N GLY A 339 -35.63 -4.35 177.93
CA GLY A 339 -35.48 -4.03 179.35
C GLY A 339 -36.69 -3.34 180.02
N LEU A 340 -37.84 -3.26 179.34
CA LEU A 340 -39.02 -2.52 179.80
C LEU A 340 -39.58 -3.06 181.14
N ARG A 341 -39.44 -4.36 181.41
CA ARG A 341 -39.90 -4.98 182.66
C ARG A 341 -39.26 -4.33 183.90
N SER A 342 -37.94 -4.16 183.90
CA SER A 342 -37.19 -3.53 185.01
C SER A 342 -37.62 -2.08 185.28
N THR A 343 -38.05 -1.37 184.23
CA THR A 343 -38.58 -0.01 184.34
C THR A 343 -39.97 0.01 184.98
N ILE A 344 -40.83 -0.95 184.63
CA ILE A 344 -42.17 -1.11 185.22
C ILE A 344 -42.07 -1.47 186.71
N ASP A 345 -41.19 -2.40 187.09
CA ASP A 345 -41.02 -2.83 188.49
C ASP A 345 -40.51 -1.68 189.39
N LYS A 346 -39.63 -0.82 188.87
CA LYS A 346 -39.20 0.41 189.57
C LYS A 346 -40.31 1.45 189.71
N ALA A 347 -41.19 1.56 188.71
CA ALA A 347 -42.33 2.48 188.78
C ALA A 347 -43.39 2.03 189.81
N ALA A 348 -43.57 0.72 190.00
CA ALA A 348 -44.49 0.17 191.00
C ALA A 348 -44.11 0.57 192.44
N GLY A 349 -42.82 0.72 192.74
CA GLY A 349 -42.33 1.21 194.04
C GLY A 349 -42.57 2.70 194.32
N ALA A 350 -43.04 3.48 193.34
CA ALA A 350 -43.23 4.93 193.44
C ALA A 350 -44.69 5.36 193.70
N LEU A 351 -45.66 4.43 193.75
CA LEU A 351 -47.05 4.72 194.10
C LEU A 351 -47.38 4.25 195.54
N PRO A 352 -47.89 5.12 196.43
CA PRO A 352 -48.26 4.74 197.79
C PRO A 352 -49.57 3.93 197.83
N ALA A 353 -49.66 3.01 198.79
CA ALA A 353 -50.81 2.13 198.96
C ALA A 353 -52.01 2.86 199.60
N GLY A 354 -52.98 3.27 198.77
CA GLY A 354 -54.32 3.65 199.20
C GLY A 354 -54.69 5.12 198.95
N GLY A 355 -55.85 5.34 198.34
CA GLY A 355 -56.40 6.68 198.11
C GLY A 355 -57.09 7.26 199.34
N THR A 356 -56.35 7.94 200.20
CA THR A 356 -56.86 9.03 201.06
C THR A 356 -55.84 10.17 201.11
N ALA A 357 -56.30 11.41 200.93
CA ALA A 357 -55.43 12.57 200.70
C ALA A 357 -55.65 13.67 201.73
N VAL A 358 -54.59 14.12 202.41
CA VAL A 358 -54.54 15.35 203.22
C VAL A 358 -53.09 15.86 203.26
N ALA A 359 -52.76 17.13 203.07
CA ALA A 359 -53.44 18.24 202.39
C ALA A 359 -52.45 19.41 202.26
N ALA A 360 -52.81 20.42 201.46
CA ALA A 360 -52.43 21.79 201.78
C ALA A 360 -53.23 22.27 203.01
N ASN A 361 -52.75 21.97 204.22
CA ASN A 361 -53.14 22.66 205.46
C ASN A 361 -51.97 22.64 206.45
N ARG A 362 -51.53 23.84 206.88
CA ARG A 362 -50.22 24.15 207.51
C ARG A 362 -49.03 23.93 206.55
N LEU A 363 -48.19 24.91 206.24
CA LEU A 363 -47.85 26.18 206.91
C LEU A 363 -47.46 25.98 208.39
N ALA A 364 -46.22 25.52 208.60
CA ALA A 364 -45.54 25.56 209.90
C ALA A 364 -44.10 26.07 209.69
N SER A 365 -43.98 27.38 209.49
CA SER A 365 -42.70 28.09 209.56
C SER A 365 -42.23 28.19 211.01
N ARG A 366 -41.23 27.39 211.41
CA ARG A 366 -40.14 27.77 212.36
C ARG A 366 -39.21 26.58 212.66
N GLY A 367 -37.99 26.68 212.13
CA GLY A 367 -36.71 26.60 212.85
C GLY A 367 -36.32 25.38 213.69
N ALA A 368 -34.99 25.15 213.73
CA ALA A 368 -34.24 24.47 214.79
C ALA A 368 -34.53 22.95 214.96
N LEU A 369 -33.58 22.02 215.07
CA LEU A 369 -32.13 21.97 215.33
C LEU A 369 -31.75 20.46 215.12
N PRO A 370 -30.52 19.94 215.35
CA PRO A 370 -29.34 20.58 215.93
C PRO A 370 -28.04 20.39 215.11
N ALA A 371 -26.94 20.91 215.66
CA ALA A 371 -25.65 20.27 215.48
C ALA A 371 -25.62 18.93 216.24
N LEU A 372 -25.15 17.86 215.59
CA LEU A 372 -24.43 16.80 216.28
C LEU A 372 -22.98 16.84 215.81
N THR A 373 -22.08 17.25 216.69
CA THR A 373 -20.64 17.18 216.47
C THR A 373 -20.18 15.73 216.53
N GLY A 374 -19.56 15.23 215.47
CA GLY A 374 -19.03 13.87 215.39
C GLY A 374 -18.78 13.47 213.93
N THR A 375 -17.70 13.93 213.29
CA THR A 375 -16.34 13.34 213.27
C THR A 375 -16.21 12.03 212.52
N THR A 376 -15.26 12.03 211.57
CA THR A 376 -14.71 10.88 210.79
C THR A 376 -15.67 10.20 209.82
N ARG A 377 -15.11 9.62 208.75
CA ARG A 377 -15.74 8.64 207.84
C ARG A 377 -16.89 9.19 206.98
N GLY A 378 -16.82 9.18 205.65
CA GLY A 378 -15.74 8.82 204.72
C GLY A 378 -16.11 9.38 203.33
N SER A 379 -15.21 9.54 202.35
CA SER A 379 -14.12 8.63 201.99
C SER A 379 -14.67 7.20 201.77
N ASP A 380 -14.53 6.60 200.59
CA ASP A 380 -13.28 6.44 199.85
C ASP A 380 -13.49 6.34 198.32
N GLY A 381 -12.45 6.65 197.56
CA GLY A 381 -12.05 5.72 196.48
C GLY A 381 -12.14 6.15 195.00
N GLY A 382 -11.38 7.17 194.60
CA GLY A 382 -10.64 7.13 193.32
C GLY A 382 -11.20 7.87 192.08
N LEU A 383 -10.36 8.35 191.14
CA LEU A 383 -8.89 8.42 191.23
C LEU A 383 -8.24 9.58 190.42
N ILE A 384 -7.46 9.28 189.38
CA ILE A 384 -6.31 10.07 188.83
C ILE A 384 -6.20 9.77 187.32
N MET A 385 -5.77 10.63 186.39
CA MET A 385 -4.80 11.76 186.40
C MET A 385 -3.31 11.33 186.37
N GLY A 386 -3.03 10.22 185.69
CA GLY A 386 -1.70 9.70 185.33
C GLY A 386 -1.85 9.01 183.97
N GLU A 387 -1.03 9.35 182.98
CA GLU A 387 0.31 8.77 182.72
C GLU A 387 0.18 7.35 182.11
N VAL A 388 0.71 7.12 180.89
CA VAL A 388 2.13 6.84 180.55
C VAL A 388 2.59 5.53 181.18
#